data_AF-A0A0F9E269-F1
#
_entry.id   AF-A0A0F9E269-F1
#
_cell.length_a   1.000
_cell.length_b   1.000
_cell.length_c   1.000
_cell.angle_alpha   90.00
_cell.angle_beta   90.00
_cell.angle_gamma   90.00
#
_symmetry.space_group_name_H-M   'P 1'
#
loop_
_entity.id
_entity.type
_entity.pdbx_description
1 polymer ?
#
loop_
_entity_poly.entity_id
_entity_poly.type
_entity_poly.pdbx_seq_one_letter_code
_entity_poly.pdbx_strand_id
1 'polypeptide(L)'
;MPGKAATAERVRDLKSQIANLSAEEVGDILFLEISPGREPVTVYSKEDGSPVLVPAYRINEVMSLTDSEGNHRFVAEAKDAPKYRPGTVKCFLHKDSPERPILETIGLQSATCPKGTLANDQSKRMHALHRHKNEWVAYQGYVEDQKEAKREKRLDEQLDATLALARGGQK
;
A
#
# COMPACT_ATOMS: atom_id res chain seq x y z
N MET A 1 -31.54 9.07 1.80
CA MET A 1 -30.96 9.52 3.07
C MET A 1 -29.47 9.76 2.86
N PRO A 2 -28.90 10.91 3.22
CA PRO A 2 -27.45 11.14 3.10
C PRO A 2 -26.67 10.12 3.95
N GLY A 3 -25.57 9.60 3.41
CA GLY A 3 -24.69 8.68 4.15
C GLY A 3 -23.99 9.38 5.32
N LYS A 4 -23.51 8.61 6.31
CA LYS A 4 -22.88 9.15 7.53
C LYS A 4 -21.70 10.10 7.26
N ALA A 5 -20.90 9.85 6.22
CA ALA A 5 -19.83 10.76 5.79
C ALA A 5 -20.37 12.10 5.27
N ALA A 6 -21.41 12.08 4.43
CA ALA A 6 -22.03 13.29 3.90
C ALA A 6 -22.71 14.13 5.00
N THR A 7 -23.26 13.47 6.03
CA THR A 7 -23.78 14.17 7.22
C THR A 7 -22.66 14.81 8.03
N ALA A 8 -21.54 14.11 8.26
CA ALA A 8 -20.37 14.66 8.96
C ALA A 8 -19.73 15.83 8.21
N GLU A 9 -19.64 15.74 6.87
CA GLU A 9 -19.18 16.83 6.00
C GLU A 9 -20.06 18.07 6.15
N ARG A 10 -21.39 17.92 6.08
CA ARG A 10 -22.31 19.05 6.30
C ARG A 10 -22.18 19.65 7.68
N VAL A 11 -22.04 18.84 8.74
CA VAL A 11 -21.88 19.36 10.10
C VAL A 11 -20.58 20.16 10.23
N ARG A 12 -19.48 19.71 9.61
CA ARG A 12 -18.22 20.47 9.53
C ARG A 12 -18.43 21.81 8.79
N ASP A 13 -19.02 21.75 7.61
CA ASP A 13 -19.21 22.94 6.75
C ASP A 13 -20.21 23.94 7.35
N LEU A 14 -21.14 23.47 8.20
CA LEU A 14 -22.06 24.31 8.97
C LEU A 14 -21.37 24.90 10.20
N LYS A 15 -20.43 24.21 10.86
CA LYS A 15 -19.67 24.74 12.01
C LYS A 15 -18.86 25.98 11.66
N SER A 16 -18.34 26.09 10.43
CA SER A 16 -17.66 27.32 9.98
C SER A 16 -18.63 28.49 9.73
N GLN A 17 -19.92 28.22 9.55
CA GLN A 17 -20.98 29.22 9.40
C GLN A 17 -21.65 29.59 10.74
N ILE A 18 -21.54 28.73 11.77
CA ILE A 18 -22.19 28.87 13.08
C ILE A 18 -21.17 29.32 14.14
N ALA A 19 -20.34 30.31 13.86
CA ALA A 19 -19.44 30.89 14.86
C ALA A 19 -20.15 31.60 16.05
N ASN A 20 -21.47 31.40 16.26
CA ASN A 20 -22.30 32.06 17.26
C ASN A 20 -23.43 31.20 17.86
N LEU A 21 -23.29 29.87 18.00
CA LEU A 21 -24.24 29.09 18.82
C LEU A 21 -23.52 28.26 19.89
N SER A 22 -24.11 28.28 21.09
CA SER A 22 -23.52 27.95 22.39
C SER A 22 -23.14 26.48 22.55
N ALA A 23 -22.12 26.26 23.37
CA ALA A 23 -21.43 24.99 23.62
C ALA A 23 -22.24 23.94 24.42
N GLU A 24 -23.54 24.10 24.58
CA GLU A 24 -24.35 23.32 25.53
C GLU A 24 -24.98 22.04 24.93
N GLU A 25 -24.92 21.82 23.62
CA GLU A 25 -25.46 20.61 22.97
C GLU A 25 -24.40 19.53 22.65
N VAL A 26 -23.14 19.73 23.03
CA VAL A 26 -22.02 18.82 22.67
C VAL A 26 -21.86 17.65 23.65
N GLY A 27 -22.51 17.71 24.82
CA GLY A 27 -22.28 16.77 25.94
C GLY A 27 -22.93 15.38 25.82
N ASP A 28 -24.06 15.26 25.10
CA ASP A 28 -24.86 14.03 25.15
C ASP A 28 -24.43 12.93 24.15
N ILE A 29 -23.40 13.17 23.35
CA ILE A 29 -22.93 12.22 22.31
C ILE A 29 -21.86 11.24 22.84
N LEU A 30 -21.28 11.50 24.02
CA LEU A 30 -20.05 10.84 24.50
C LEU A 30 -20.21 9.46 25.16
N PHE A 31 -21.42 8.94 25.39
CA PHE A 31 -21.62 7.69 26.16
C PHE A 31 -22.07 6.45 25.34
N LEU A 32 -22.21 6.53 24.02
CA LEU A 32 -22.64 5.43 23.15
C LEU A 32 -21.48 4.76 22.35
N GLU A 33 -20.23 5.05 22.71
CA GLU A 33 -19.07 4.90 21.79
C GLU A 33 -18.25 3.61 21.88
N ILE A 34 -18.64 2.59 22.65
CA ILE A 34 -17.87 1.35 22.74
C ILE A 34 -18.71 0.16 22.30
N SER A 35 -18.92 0.01 20.99
CA SER A 35 -19.48 -1.24 20.42
C SER A 35 -18.64 -1.71 19.22
N PRO A 36 -18.17 -2.98 19.21
CA PRO A 36 -17.11 -3.47 18.32
C PRO A 36 -17.55 -3.81 16.88
N GLY A 37 -18.70 -3.32 16.40
CA GLY A 37 -19.33 -3.82 15.16
C GLY A 37 -19.85 -2.79 14.17
N ARG A 38 -19.47 -1.51 14.23
CA ARG A 38 -19.99 -0.52 13.27
C ARG A 38 -19.32 -0.64 11.91
N GLU A 39 -20.13 -0.71 10.85
CA GLU A 39 -19.66 -0.69 9.46
C GLU A 39 -18.74 0.53 9.20
N PRO A 40 -17.55 0.31 8.61
CA PRO A 40 -16.64 1.39 8.27
C PRO A 40 -17.26 2.27 7.19
N VAL A 41 -17.06 3.57 7.33
CA VAL A 41 -17.50 4.59 6.39
C VAL A 41 -16.34 4.90 5.45
N THR A 42 -16.61 4.96 4.15
CA THR A 42 -15.59 5.33 3.15
C THR A 42 -15.52 6.85 3.04
N VAL A 43 -14.31 7.39 3.08
CA VAL A 43 -13.99 8.79 2.74
C VAL A 43 -12.92 8.80 1.64
N TYR A 44 -12.81 9.90 0.90
CA TYR A 44 -11.87 10.03 -0.20
C TYR A 44 -10.84 11.12 0.10
N SER A 45 -9.56 10.80 -0.11
CA SER A 45 -8.45 11.74 0.04
C SER A 45 -8.48 12.80 -1.07
N LYS A 46 -8.30 14.08 -0.74
CA LYS A 46 -8.15 15.15 -1.74
C LYS A 46 -6.80 15.14 -2.45
N GLU A 47 -5.79 14.48 -1.88
CA GLU A 47 -4.45 14.43 -2.46
C GLU A 47 -4.40 13.55 -3.72
N ASP A 48 -5.00 12.35 -3.63
CA ASP A 48 -4.87 11.31 -4.65
C ASP A 48 -6.19 10.61 -5.01
N GLY A 49 -7.29 10.97 -4.35
CA GLY A 49 -8.59 10.34 -4.54
C GLY A 49 -8.76 8.99 -3.85
N SER A 50 -7.76 8.54 -3.08
CA SER A 50 -7.78 7.18 -2.52
C SER A 50 -8.95 6.98 -1.55
N PRO A 51 -9.67 5.85 -1.65
CA PRO A 51 -10.72 5.51 -0.70
C PRO A 51 -10.10 5.00 0.60
N VAL A 52 -10.47 5.64 1.72
CA VAL A 52 -10.03 5.28 3.07
C VAL A 52 -11.24 4.80 3.86
N LEU A 53 -11.14 3.60 4.45
CA LEU A 53 -12.15 3.05 5.34
C LEU A 53 -11.90 3.56 6.76
N VAL A 54 -12.82 4.37 7.27
CA VAL A 54 -12.75 4.97 8.58
C VAL A 54 -13.86 4.38 9.45
N PRO A 55 -13.54 3.89 10.67
CA PRO A 55 -14.58 3.49 11.61
C PRO A 55 -15.54 4.65 11.89
N ALA A 56 -16.84 4.40 11.89
CA ALA A 56 -17.87 5.45 11.93
C ALA A 56 -17.73 6.43 13.11
N TYR A 57 -17.16 6.01 14.24
CA TYR A 57 -16.96 6.88 15.42
C TYR A 57 -15.83 7.91 15.23
N ARG A 58 -14.86 7.65 14.34
CA ARG A 58 -13.76 8.59 14.04
C ARG A 58 -14.03 9.51 12.87
N ILE A 59 -15.22 9.42 12.26
CA ILE A 59 -15.51 10.17 11.03
C ILE A 59 -15.39 11.69 11.23
N ASN A 60 -15.86 12.20 12.38
CA ASN A 60 -15.83 13.63 12.68
C ASN A 60 -14.38 14.12 12.86
N GLU A 61 -13.55 13.35 13.55
CA GLU A 61 -12.12 13.64 13.71
C GLU A 61 -11.41 13.65 12.35
N VAL A 62 -11.61 12.62 11.54
CA VAL A 62 -10.95 12.49 10.23
C VAL A 62 -11.38 13.59 9.26
N MET A 63 -12.67 13.94 9.22
CA MET A 63 -13.17 15.01 8.34
C MET A 63 -12.71 16.42 8.76
N SER A 64 -12.26 16.58 10.00
CA SER A 64 -11.69 17.83 10.52
C SER A 64 -10.20 18.00 10.20
N LEU A 65 -9.50 16.94 9.76
CA LEU A 65 -8.08 17.01 9.45
C LEU A 65 -7.80 17.94 8.27
N THR A 66 -6.81 18.81 8.45
CA THR A 66 -6.31 19.74 7.43
C THR A 66 -4.89 19.40 7.01
N ASP A 67 -4.57 19.69 5.76
CA ASP A 67 -3.23 19.59 5.21
C ASP A 67 -2.36 20.78 5.63
N SER A 68 -1.08 20.79 5.25
CA SER A 68 -0.12 21.87 5.56
C SER A 68 -0.55 23.25 5.04
N GLU A 69 -1.47 23.29 4.08
CA GLU A 69 -2.03 24.51 3.48
C GLU A 69 -3.35 24.95 4.15
N GLY A 70 -3.81 24.23 5.19
CA GLY A 70 -5.07 24.51 5.88
C GLY A 70 -6.33 23.99 5.16
N ASN A 71 -6.18 23.34 4.01
CA ASN A 71 -7.27 22.71 3.26
C ASN A 71 -7.70 21.38 3.91
N HIS A 72 -8.99 21.04 3.85
CA HIS A 72 -9.49 19.74 4.34
C HIS A 72 -8.93 18.58 3.52
N ARG A 73 -8.35 17.60 4.21
CA ARG A 73 -7.68 16.45 3.60
C ARG A 73 -8.62 15.43 2.96
N PHE A 74 -9.86 15.37 3.44
CA PHE A 74 -10.84 14.35 3.03
C PHE A 74 -12.19 14.96 2.60
N VAL A 75 -12.87 14.26 1.69
CA VAL A 75 -14.25 14.53 1.23
C VAL A 75 -15.11 13.29 1.34
N ALA A 76 -16.43 13.47 1.51
CA ALA A 76 -17.36 12.35 1.62
C ALA A 76 -17.69 11.70 0.28
N GLU A 77 -17.71 12.47 -0.81
CA GLU A 77 -18.11 11.98 -2.14
C GLU A 77 -16.91 11.84 -3.08
N ALA A 78 -16.87 10.74 -3.83
CA ALA A 78 -15.78 10.44 -4.77
C ALA A 78 -15.65 11.49 -5.89
N LYS A 79 -16.74 12.19 -6.23
CA LYS A 79 -16.77 13.20 -7.29
C LYS A 79 -15.99 14.47 -6.93
N ASP A 80 -15.84 14.73 -5.63
CA ASP A 80 -15.20 15.93 -5.08
C ASP A 80 -13.71 15.69 -4.79
N ALA A 81 -13.20 14.50 -5.13
CA ALA A 81 -11.79 14.13 -5.05
C ALA A 81 -11.20 13.89 -6.45
N PRO A 82 -9.87 13.99 -6.61
CA PRO A 82 -9.20 13.58 -7.83
C PRO A 82 -9.51 12.13 -8.21
N LYS A 83 -9.43 11.78 -9.50
CA LYS A 83 -9.66 10.40 -9.95
C LYS A 83 -8.55 9.47 -9.45
N TYR A 84 -8.88 8.61 -8.50
CA TYR A 84 -7.97 7.57 -8.00
C TYR A 84 -7.47 6.67 -9.13
N ARG A 85 -6.15 6.52 -9.21
CA ARG A 85 -5.49 5.59 -10.15
C ARG A 85 -4.92 4.42 -9.36
N PRO A 86 -5.57 3.24 -9.36
CA PRO A 86 -5.00 2.08 -8.70
C PRO A 86 -3.69 1.70 -9.37
N GLY A 87 -2.74 1.23 -8.57
CA GLY A 87 -1.52 0.66 -9.11
C GLY A 87 -1.78 -0.54 -10.02
N THR A 88 -0.85 -0.83 -10.92
CA THR A 88 -0.95 -1.93 -11.90
C THR A 88 -0.04 -3.10 -11.57
N VAL A 89 0.82 -2.96 -10.56
CA VAL A 89 1.81 -3.98 -10.21
C VAL A 89 1.16 -5.13 -9.47
N LYS A 90 1.42 -6.34 -9.96
CA LYS A 90 0.92 -7.58 -9.38
C LYS A 90 1.85 -8.07 -8.28
N CYS A 91 1.29 -8.67 -7.22
CA CYS A 91 2.07 -9.39 -6.21
C CYS A 91 2.89 -10.51 -6.88
N PHE A 92 4.06 -10.87 -6.34
CA PHE A 92 4.89 -11.93 -6.90
C PHE A 92 4.19 -13.29 -6.91
N LEU A 93 3.30 -13.54 -5.94
CA LEU A 93 2.40 -14.70 -5.88
C LEU A 93 1.10 -14.49 -6.67
N HIS A 94 0.95 -13.44 -7.48
CA HIS A 94 -0.26 -13.27 -8.29
C HIS A 94 -0.32 -14.32 -9.39
N LYS A 95 -1.51 -14.77 -9.80
CA LYS A 95 -1.68 -15.80 -10.85
C LYS A 95 -0.89 -15.45 -12.11
N ASP A 96 -1.01 -14.21 -12.55
CA ASP A 96 -0.32 -13.70 -13.75
C ASP A 96 0.98 -12.94 -13.42
N SER A 97 1.65 -13.24 -12.31
CA SER A 97 2.92 -12.58 -11.99
C SER A 97 4.03 -13.08 -12.91
N PRO A 98 4.95 -12.21 -13.38
CA PRO A 98 6.09 -12.66 -14.20
C PRO A 98 7.03 -13.62 -13.46
N GLU A 99 7.01 -13.65 -12.13
CA GLU A 99 7.83 -14.55 -11.30
C GLU A 99 7.30 -15.99 -11.23
N ARG A 100 6.15 -16.30 -11.86
CA ARG A 100 5.55 -17.64 -11.83
C ARG A 100 6.51 -18.79 -12.18
N PRO A 101 7.35 -18.68 -13.24
CA PRO A 101 8.31 -19.74 -13.54
C PRO A 101 9.32 -19.98 -12.40
N ILE A 102 9.71 -18.93 -11.67
CA ILE A 102 10.60 -19.08 -10.51
C ILE A 102 9.87 -19.79 -9.37
N LEU A 103 8.60 -19.44 -9.14
CA LEU A 103 7.79 -20.06 -8.09
C LEU A 103 7.60 -21.56 -8.31
N GLU A 104 7.45 -22.00 -9.56
CA GLU A 104 7.39 -23.42 -9.91
C GLU A 104 8.70 -24.14 -9.57
N THR A 105 9.84 -23.53 -9.87
CA THR A 105 11.16 -24.10 -9.55
C THR A 105 11.39 -24.27 -8.05
N ILE A 106 10.93 -23.32 -7.23
CA ILE A 106 11.13 -23.35 -5.77
C ILE A 106 10.01 -24.08 -5.00
N GLY A 107 9.05 -24.70 -5.70
CA GLY A 107 7.97 -25.47 -5.08
C GLY A 107 6.81 -24.65 -4.50
N LEU A 108 6.67 -23.38 -4.92
CA LEU A 108 5.62 -22.46 -4.48
C LEU A 108 4.51 -22.24 -5.53
N GLN A 109 4.36 -23.16 -6.49
CA GLN A 109 3.38 -23.05 -7.58
C GLN A 109 1.93 -22.92 -7.11
N SER A 110 1.57 -23.54 -5.98
CA SER A 110 0.21 -23.53 -5.44
C SER A 110 -0.13 -22.24 -4.69
N ALA A 111 0.86 -21.48 -4.25
CA ALA A 111 0.66 -20.24 -3.52
C ALA A 111 0.15 -19.14 -4.46
N THR A 112 -1.02 -18.56 -4.14
CA THR A 112 -1.64 -17.51 -4.94
C THR A 112 -2.10 -16.34 -4.08
N CYS A 113 -1.87 -15.12 -4.55
CA CYS A 113 -2.34 -13.89 -3.94
C CYS A 113 -3.20 -13.10 -4.93
N PRO A 114 -4.42 -12.68 -4.58
CA PRO A 114 -5.29 -11.91 -5.46
C PRO A 114 -4.85 -10.46 -5.65
N LYS A 115 -3.83 -9.99 -4.93
CA LYS A 115 -3.41 -8.58 -4.96
C LYS A 115 -2.74 -8.24 -6.30
N GLY A 116 -3.49 -7.57 -7.17
CA GLY A 116 -3.05 -7.08 -8.48
C GLY A 116 -2.91 -5.57 -8.61
N THR A 117 -3.11 -4.81 -7.52
CA THR A 117 -3.25 -3.34 -7.54
C THR A 117 -2.17 -2.61 -6.73
N LEU A 118 -0.93 -3.09 -6.76
CA LEU A 118 0.19 -2.46 -6.04
C LEU A 118 0.73 -1.28 -6.85
N ALA A 119 1.13 -0.21 -6.15
CA ALA A 119 1.53 1.04 -6.79
C ALA A 119 2.84 0.91 -7.61
N ASN A 120 3.83 0.20 -7.08
CA ASN A 120 5.15 0.02 -7.68
C ASN A 120 5.84 -1.24 -7.13
N ASP A 121 7.05 -1.54 -7.60
CA ASP A 121 7.81 -2.72 -7.16
C ASP A 121 8.20 -2.67 -5.68
N GLN A 122 8.45 -1.48 -5.12
CA GLN A 122 8.71 -1.35 -3.70
C GLN A 122 7.47 -1.72 -2.87
N SER A 123 6.28 -1.34 -3.32
CA SER A 123 5.01 -1.75 -2.71
C SER A 123 4.81 -3.26 -2.81
N LYS A 124 5.22 -3.87 -3.94
CA LYS A 124 5.25 -5.33 -4.12
C LYS A 124 6.14 -6.00 -3.09
N ARG A 125 7.36 -5.49 -2.88
CA ARG A 125 8.30 -5.98 -1.86
C ARG A 125 7.73 -5.85 -0.45
N MET A 126 7.20 -4.69 -0.09
CA MET A 126 6.63 -4.47 1.25
C MET A 126 5.40 -5.36 1.49
N HIS A 127 4.55 -5.53 0.47
CA HIS A 127 3.43 -6.46 0.55
C HIS A 127 3.89 -7.90 0.76
N ALA A 128 4.91 -8.34 0.02
CA ALA A 128 5.50 -9.68 0.19
C ALA A 128 6.06 -9.89 1.59
N LEU A 129 6.86 -8.93 2.12
CA LEU A 129 7.45 -9.01 3.45
C LEU A 129 6.42 -9.11 4.57
N HIS A 130 5.29 -8.39 4.46
CA HIS A 130 4.28 -8.33 5.50
C HIS A 130 3.20 -9.42 5.39
N ARG A 131 2.86 -9.87 4.18
CA ARG A 131 1.76 -10.82 3.95
C ARG A 131 2.21 -12.23 3.56
N HIS A 132 3.41 -12.37 3.01
CA HIS A 132 3.94 -13.62 2.44
C HIS A 132 5.39 -13.82 2.87
N LYS A 133 5.64 -13.66 4.17
CA LYS A 133 7.01 -13.59 4.72
C LYS A 133 7.83 -14.82 4.36
N ASN A 134 7.26 -16.01 4.48
CA ASN A 134 7.98 -17.26 4.27
C ASN A 134 8.25 -17.50 2.78
N GLU A 135 7.23 -17.29 1.93
CA GLU A 135 7.33 -17.41 0.48
C GLU A 135 8.32 -16.39 -0.09
N TRP A 136 8.32 -15.18 0.47
CA TRP A 136 9.26 -14.13 0.09
C TRP A 136 10.70 -14.48 0.45
N VAL A 137 10.94 -15.06 1.64
CA VAL A 137 12.28 -15.52 2.02
C VAL A 137 12.78 -16.62 1.08
N ALA A 138 11.94 -17.60 0.74
CA ALA A 138 12.30 -18.66 -0.20
C ALA A 138 12.61 -18.09 -1.61
N TYR A 139 11.76 -17.19 -2.10
CA TYR A 139 11.99 -16.51 -3.38
C TYR A 139 13.29 -15.71 -3.39
N GLN A 140 13.55 -14.93 -2.33
CA GLN A 140 14.77 -14.14 -2.23
C GLN A 140 16.02 -15.02 -2.14
N GLY A 141 15.98 -16.12 -1.40
CA GLY A 141 17.08 -17.09 -1.33
C GLY A 141 17.46 -17.58 -2.73
N TYR A 142 16.49 -18.09 -3.48
CA TYR A 142 16.74 -18.55 -4.85
C TYR A 142 17.30 -17.45 -5.78
N VAL A 143 16.78 -16.22 -5.69
CA VAL A 143 17.25 -15.11 -6.51
C VAL A 143 18.69 -14.73 -6.15
N GLU A 144 19.05 -14.72 -4.87
CA GLU A 144 20.43 -14.45 -4.45
C GLU A 144 21.38 -15.58 -4.84
N ASP A 145 21.00 -16.85 -4.67
CA ASP A 145 21.80 -18.01 -5.11
C ASP A 145 22.12 -17.93 -6.61
N GLN A 146 21.13 -17.55 -7.43
CA GLN A 146 21.32 -17.36 -8.88
C GLN A 146 22.26 -16.18 -9.20
N LYS A 147 22.24 -15.12 -8.40
CA LYS A 147 23.18 -14.00 -8.56
C LYS A 147 24.58 -14.39 -8.12
N GLU A 148 24.73 -15.16 -7.07
CA GLU A 148 26.01 -15.67 -6.59
C GLU A 148 26.64 -16.62 -7.61
N ALA A 149 25.90 -17.61 -8.11
CA ALA A 149 26.38 -18.51 -9.16
C ALA A 149 26.82 -17.75 -10.44
N LYS A 150 26.12 -16.67 -10.81
CA LYS A 150 26.54 -15.81 -11.94
C LYS A 150 27.79 -14.99 -11.62
N ARG A 151 27.92 -14.52 -10.38
CA ARG A 151 29.12 -13.78 -9.92
C ARG A 151 30.34 -14.68 -9.91
N GLU A 152 30.23 -15.90 -9.39
CA GLU A 152 31.30 -16.90 -9.37
C GLU A 152 31.77 -17.24 -10.77
N LYS A 153 30.85 -17.57 -11.69
CA LYS A 153 31.21 -17.84 -13.10
C LYS A 153 31.98 -16.68 -13.74
N ARG A 154 31.54 -15.45 -13.50
CA ARG A 154 32.24 -14.26 -14.02
C ARG A 154 33.64 -14.11 -13.41
N LEU A 155 33.82 -14.46 -12.14
CA LEU A 155 35.13 -14.44 -11.49
C LEU A 155 36.05 -15.52 -12.06
N ASP A 156 35.54 -16.73 -12.26
CA ASP A 156 36.29 -17.83 -12.87
C ASP A 156 36.75 -17.48 -14.30
N GLU A 157 35.84 -16.93 -15.12
CA GLU A 157 36.16 -16.44 -16.47
C GLU A 157 37.24 -15.34 -16.46
N GLN A 158 37.18 -14.43 -15.49
CA GLN A 158 38.19 -13.40 -15.31
C GLN A 158 39.54 -13.99 -14.89
N LEU A 159 39.53 -14.92 -13.93
CA LEU A 159 40.74 -15.61 -13.48
C LEU A 159 41.41 -16.37 -14.62
N ASP A 160 40.65 -17.15 -15.38
CA ASP A 160 41.15 -17.89 -16.55
C ASP A 160 41.74 -16.95 -17.60
N ALA A 161 41.08 -15.83 -17.90
CA ALA A 161 41.61 -14.82 -18.81
C ALA A 161 42.92 -14.21 -18.30
N THR A 162 43.03 -13.91 -17.00
CA THR A 162 44.28 -13.38 -16.41
C THR A 162 45.41 -14.41 -16.42
N LEU A 163 45.12 -15.68 -16.15
CA LEU A 163 46.10 -16.77 -16.22
C LEU A 163 46.58 -17.02 -17.66
N ALA A 164 45.68 -16.92 -18.64
CA ALA A 164 46.02 -17.04 -20.05
C ALA A 164 46.95 -15.90 -20.50
N LEU A 165 46.68 -14.65 -20.08
CA LEU A 165 47.56 -13.51 -20.34
C LEU A 165 48.95 -13.69 -19.70
N ALA A 166 49.00 -14.13 -18.45
CA ALA A 166 50.26 -14.38 -17.73
C ALA A 166 51.11 -15.45 -18.42
N ARG A 167 50.49 -16.52 -18.93
CA ARG A 167 51.17 -17.59 -19.69
C ARG A 167 51.60 -17.14 -21.09
N GLY A 168 50.82 -16.27 -21.74
CA GLY A 168 51.12 -15.74 -23.08
C GLY A 168 52.27 -14.72 -23.13
N GLY A 169 52.60 -14.08 -22.01
CA GLY A 169 53.66 -13.07 -21.90
C GLY A 169 55.08 -13.62 -21.62
N GLN A 170 55.27 -14.94 -21.49
CA GLN A 170 56.57 -15.58 -21.22
C GLN A 170 57.34 -16.01 -22.49
N LYS A 171 57.34 -15.20 -23.55
CA LYS A 171 58.18 -15.44 -24.75
C LYS A 171 59.34 -14.46 -24.85
#